data_AF-A0A654U7H9-F1
#
_entry.id   AF-A0A654U7H9-F1
#
_cell.length_a   1.000
_cell.length_b   1.000
_cell.length_c   1.000
_cell.angle_alpha   90.00
_cell.angle_beta   90.00
_cell.angle_gamma   90.00
#
_symmetry.space_group_name_H-M   'P 1'
#
loop_
_entity.id
_entity.type
_entity.pdbx_description
1 polymer ?
#
loop_
_entity_poly.entity_id
_entity_poly.type
_entity_poly.pdbx_seq_one_letter_code
_entity_poly.pdbx_strand_id
1 'polypeptide(L)' 'MLQHETGHLDGFLYLDRLIGRYARNAKRAVKSHGWGVPGLSWLPGEDPDPFGH' A
#
# COMPACT_ATOMS: atom_id res chain seq x y z
N MET A 1 4.67 14.68 -8.15
CA MET A 1 3.92 13.54 -7.58
C MET A 1 2.71 13.13 -8.44
N LEU A 2 2.63 13.51 -9.73
CA LEU A 2 1.43 13.25 -10.53
C LEU A 2 1.33 11.80 -11.03
N GLN A 3 2.45 11.21 -11.49
CA GLN A 3 2.46 9.84 -12.00
C GLN A 3 2.17 8.77 -10.92
N HIS A 4 2.30 9.13 -9.65
CA HIS A 4 1.93 8.27 -8.53
C HIS A 4 0.41 8.21 -8.38
N GLU A 5 -0.23 9.39 -8.31
CA GLU A 5 -1.69 9.52 -8.20
C GLU A 5 -2.42 8.90 -9.39
N THR A 6 -1.95 9.15 -10.63
CA THR A 6 -2.57 8.56 -11.82
C THR A 6 -2.40 7.04 -11.85
N GLY A 7 -1.27 6.52 -11.34
CA GLY A 7 -1.04 5.08 -11.26
C GLY A 7 -2.04 4.37 -10.34
N HIS A 8 -2.45 5.01 -9.25
CA HIS A 8 -3.47 4.46 -8.35
C HIS A 8 -4.84 4.33 -9.02
N LEU A 9 -5.18 5.25 -9.93
CA LEU A 9 -6.43 5.16 -10.71
C LEU A 9 -6.44 3.93 -11.63
N ASP A 10 -5.26 3.53 -12.12
CA ASP A 10 -5.06 2.33 -12.93
C ASP A 10 -4.82 1.06 -12.09
N GLY A 11 -4.88 1.15 -10.75
CA GLY A 11 -4.67 0.03 -9.84
C GLY A 11 -3.21 -0.35 -9.60
N PHE A 12 -2.26 0.53 -9.94
CA PHE A 12 -0.83 0.30 -9.68
C PHE A 12 -0.36 1.03 -8.43
N LEU A 13 0.42 0.32 -7.62
CA LEU A 13 1.17 0.89 -6.51
C LEU A 13 2.56 1.32 -6.97
N TYR A 14 3.20 2.17 -6.16
CA TYR A 14 4.61 2.51 -6.36
C TYR A 14 5.51 1.26 -6.40
N LEU A 15 5.16 0.24 -5.63
CA LEU A 15 5.92 -1.01 -5.58
C LEU A 15 5.97 -1.74 -6.93
N ASP A 16 4.96 -1.59 -7.78
CA ASP A 16 4.90 -2.22 -9.10
C ASP A 16 5.89 -1.62 -10.10
N ARG A 17 6.45 -0.44 -9.79
CA ARG A 17 7.46 0.22 -10.61
C ARG A 17 8.90 -0.12 -10.20
N LEU A 18 9.09 -0.84 -9.09
CA LEU A 18 10.41 -1.26 -8.65
C LEU A 18 10.92 -2.43 -9.51
N ILE A 19 12.23 -2.48 -9.71
CA ILE A 19 12.89 -3.52 -10.51
C ILE A 19 13.99 -4.25 -9.73
N GLY A 20 14.30 -5.47 -10.17
CA GLY A 20 15.44 -6.26 -9.67
C GLY A 20 15.47 -6.41 -8.15
N ARG A 21 16.60 -6.03 -7.53
CA ARG A 21 16.81 -6.15 -6.07
C ARG A 21 15.79 -5.36 -5.26
N TYR A 22 15.32 -4.22 -5.76
CA TYR A 22 14.41 -3.34 -5.02
C TYR A 22 12.99 -3.91 -4.98
N ALA A 23 12.51 -4.48 -6.10
CA ALA A 23 11.25 -5.23 -6.10
C ALA A 23 11.27 -6.39 -5.10
N ARG A 24 12.41 -7.09 -5.01
CA ARG A 24 12.61 -8.20 -4.08
C ARG A 24 12.62 -7.74 -2.62
N ASN A 25 13.27 -6.62 -2.32
CA ASN A 25 13.28 -6.03 -1.00
C ASN A 25 11.89 -5.51 -0.58
N ALA A 26 11.15 -4.90 -1.51
CA ALA A 26 9.77 -4.46 -1.26
C ALA A 26 8.85 -5.64 -0.90
N LYS A 27 8.91 -6.74 -1.65
CA LYS A 27 8.14 -7.96 -1.33
C LYS A 27 8.48 -8.52 0.05
N ARG A 28 9.77 -8.47 0.44
CA ARG A 28 10.21 -8.89 1.78
C ARG A 28 9.67 -7.97 2.87
N ALA A 29 9.68 -6.65 2.65
CA ALA A 29 9.13 -5.68 3.57
C ALA A 29 7.61 -5.85 3.75
N VAL A 30 6.84 -5.97 2.65
CA VAL A 30 5.40 -6.24 2.70
C VAL A 30 5.11 -7.47 3.57
N LYS A 31 5.85 -8.57 3.35
CA LYS A 31 5.71 -9.78 4.15
C LYS A 31 6.11 -9.59 5.61
N SER A 32 7.23 -8.91 5.89
CA SER A 32 7.71 -8.74 7.28
C SER A 32 6.81 -7.85 8.11
N HIS A 33 6.12 -6.89 7.48
CA HIS A 33 5.15 -6.02 8.15
C HIS A 33 3.73 -6.61 8.15
N GLY A 34 3.54 -7.79 7.55
CA GLY A 34 2.24 -8.46 7.49
C GLY A 34 1.19 -7.75 6.63
N TRP A 35 1.60 -6.88 5.70
CA TRP A 35 0.68 -6.10 4.88
C TRP A 35 -0.03 -6.95 3.80
N GLY A 36 -1.23 -6.51 3.39
CA GLY A 36 -2.00 -7.16 2.32
C GLY A 36 -2.78 -8.40 2.76
N VAL A 37 -2.95 -8.61 4.07
CA VAL A 37 -3.86 -9.64 4.62
C VAL A 37 -5.24 -9.04 4.91
N PRO A 38 -6.32 -9.85 4.89
CA PRO A 38 -7.64 -9.40 5.31
C PRO A 38 -7.62 -8.82 6.73
N GLY A 39 -8.42 -7.79 6.97
CA GLY A 39 -8.49 -7.09 8.27
C GLY A 39 -7.46 -5.96 8.45
N LEU A 40 -6.57 -5.75 7.49
CA LEU A 40 -5.71 -4.55 7.41
C LEU A 40 -6.30 -3.52 6.45
N SER A 41 -7.53 -3.10 6.74
CA SER A 41 -8.26 -2.06 6.03
C SER A 41 -8.93 -1.17 7.05
N TRP A 42 -9.03 0.12 6.73
CA TRP A 42 -9.83 1.07 7.49
C TRP A 42 -10.75 1.78 6.51
N LEU A 43 -12.04 1.78 6.81
CA LEU A 43 -13.07 2.41 6.00
C LEU A 43 -13.57 3.69 6.71
N PRO A 44 -13.18 4.88 6.22
CA PRO A 44 -13.62 6.14 6.80
C PRO A 44 -15.15 6.24 6.82
N GLY A 45 -15.72 6.59 7.97
CA GLY A 45 -17.17 6.77 8.16
C GLY A 45 -17.92 5.54 8.65
N GLU A 46 -17.33 4.34 8.55
CA GLU A 46 -17.83 3.13 9.19
C GLU A 46 -16.95 2.73 10.38
N ASP A 47 -15.63 2.73 10.16
CA ASP A 47 -14.67 2.40 11.21
C ASP A 47 -14.35 3.62 12.08
N PRO A 48 -14.13 3.42 13.40
CA PRO A 48 -13.65 4.47 14.29
C PRO A 48 -12.36 5.12 13.75
N ASP A 49 -12.23 6.43 13.90
CA ASP A 49 -11.00 7.13 13.50
C ASP A 49 -9.81 6.59 14.32
N PRO A 50 -8.82 5.96 13.68
CA PRO A 50 -7.65 5.41 14.38
C PRO A 50 -6.71 6.51 14.89
N PHE A 51 -6.92 7.77 14.49
CA PHE A 51 -6.11 8.92 14.87
C PHE A 51 -6.77 9.82 15.94
N GLY A 52 -8.04 9.58 16.26
CA GLY A 52 -8.72 10.14 17.44
C GLY A 52 -9.11 11.62 17.36
N HIS A 53 -9.52 12.12 16.19
CA HIS A 53 -10.01 13.49 16.01
C HIS A 53 -11.47 13.69 16.41
#